data_AF-A0A7V9CMM0-F1
#
_entry.id   AF-A0A7V9CMM0-F1
#
_cell.length_a   1.000
_cell.length_b   1.000
_cell.length_c   1.000
_cell.angle_alpha   90.00
_cell.angle_beta   90.00
_cell.angle_gamma   90.00
#
_symmetry.space_group_name_H-M   'P 1'
#
loop_
_entity.id
_entity.type
_entity.pdbx_description
1 polymer ?
#
loop_
_entity_poly.entity_id
_entity_poly.type
_entity_poly.pdbx_seq_one_letter_code
_entity_poly.pdbx_strand_id
1 'polypeptide(L)'
;MKSAVLLSFLQEFYRERRALFNRHVTGAESVADYEFNNTYQNVIGREEAHLQWVRAAIEDLGATADAALTLLEVPGGKGAARELAVLQDDARQQQRFIDAWTPRVTALTHARHRTMLGLLLGEMREHLRFFEYALEGRDDLLGRRMEGASTGDGVLPVRWVE
;
A
#
# COMPACT_ATOMS: atom_id res chain seq x y z
N MET A 1 -26.31 0.85 -9.86
CA MET A 1 -26.07 1.65 -8.64
C MET A 1 -26.30 3.13 -8.97
N LYS A 2 -26.87 3.94 -8.06
CA LYS A 2 -27.02 5.40 -8.28
C LYS A 2 -25.64 6.08 -8.24
N SER A 3 -25.42 7.09 -9.10
CA SER A 3 -24.13 7.79 -9.22
C SER A 3 -23.61 8.31 -7.86
N ALA A 4 -24.48 8.95 -7.07
CA ALA A 4 -24.11 9.46 -5.74
C ALA A 4 -23.62 8.36 -4.76
N VAL A 5 -24.21 7.16 -4.82
CA VAL A 5 -23.80 6.04 -3.95
C VAL A 5 -22.42 5.52 -4.37
N LEU A 6 -22.18 5.42 -5.67
CA LEU A 6 -20.88 5.01 -6.21
C LEU A 6 -19.80 6.04 -5.88
N LEU A 7 -20.10 7.33 -6.03
CA LEU A 7 -19.17 8.40 -5.68
C LEU A 7 -18.78 8.33 -4.20
N SER A 8 -19.76 8.22 -3.29
CA SER A 8 -19.47 8.09 -1.86
C SER A 8 -18.60 6.86 -1.56
N PHE A 9 -18.86 5.73 -2.23
CA PHE A 9 -18.06 4.52 -2.09
C PHE A 9 -16.60 4.74 -2.52
N LEU A 10 -16.39 5.36 -3.68
CA LEU A 10 -15.03 5.62 -4.19
C LEU A 10 -14.27 6.61 -3.31
N GLN A 11 -14.95 7.64 -2.79
CA GLN A 11 -14.35 8.61 -1.87
C GLN A 11 -13.90 7.96 -0.55
N GLU A 12 -14.73 7.07 0.01
CA GLU A 12 -14.38 6.32 1.21
C GLU A 12 -13.19 5.40 0.97
N PHE A 13 -13.22 4.62 -0.12
CA PHE A 13 -12.11 3.76 -0.53
C PHE A 13 -10.82 4.57 -0.71
N TYR A 14 -10.89 5.70 -1.41
CA TYR A 14 -9.76 6.58 -1.67
C TYR A 14 -9.14 7.10 -0.36
N ARG A 15 -9.95 7.59 0.57
CA ARG A 15 -9.47 8.12 1.86
C ARG A 15 -8.73 7.05 2.66
N GLU A 16 -9.34 5.87 2.83
CA GLU A 16 -8.72 4.79 3.61
C GLU A 16 -7.47 4.26 2.92
N ARG A 17 -7.49 4.13 1.59
CA ARG A 17 -6.31 3.70 0.84
C ARG A 17 -5.17 4.70 0.96
N ARG A 18 -5.49 5.99 0.93
CA ARG A 18 -4.52 7.08 1.09
C ARG A 18 -3.95 7.13 2.52
N ALA A 19 -4.73 6.77 3.53
CA ALA A 19 -4.24 6.64 4.90
C ALA A 19 -3.18 5.53 5.01
N LEU A 20 -3.43 4.35 4.41
CA LEU A 20 -2.44 3.28 4.32
C LEU A 20 -1.20 3.67 3.50
N PHE A 21 -1.38 4.37 2.38
CA PHE A 21 -0.26 4.85 1.59
C PHE A 21 0.69 5.76 2.38
N ASN A 22 0.15 6.78 3.06
CA ASN A 22 0.98 7.68 3.86
C ASN A 22 1.67 6.93 4.99
N ARG A 23 0.97 5.95 5.57
CA ARG A 23 1.54 5.09 6.60
C ARG A 23 2.74 4.29 6.06
N HIS A 24 2.64 3.66 4.89
CA HIS A 24 3.76 2.91 4.30
C HIS A 24 4.94 3.82 3.97
N VAL A 25 4.69 5.05 3.49
CA VAL A 25 5.74 6.06 3.28
C VAL A 25 6.48 6.36 4.58
N THR A 26 5.76 6.63 5.67
CA THR A 26 6.37 6.89 6.99
C THR A 26 7.02 5.64 7.61
N GLY A 27 6.43 4.47 7.39
CA GLY A 27 6.96 3.18 7.86
C GLY A 27 8.32 2.87 7.23
N ALA A 28 8.45 3.08 5.92
CA ALA A 28 9.67 2.84 5.16
C ALA A 28 10.88 3.62 5.70
N GLU A 29 10.68 4.80 6.28
CA GLU A 29 11.76 5.59 6.93
C GLU A 29 12.40 4.86 8.13
N SER A 30 11.72 3.83 8.65
CA SER A 30 12.17 3.02 9.80
C SER A 30 12.85 1.71 9.40
N VAL A 31 12.94 1.41 8.10
CA VAL A 31 13.42 0.13 7.57
C VAL A 31 14.81 0.33 6.99
N ALA A 32 15.81 -0.20 7.70
CA ALA A 32 17.21 -0.08 7.33
C ALA A 32 17.70 -1.25 6.46
N ASP A 33 17.03 -2.41 6.54
CA ASP A 33 17.30 -3.52 5.63
C ASP A 33 17.02 -3.12 4.18
N TYR A 34 18.02 -3.34 3.30
CA TYR A 34 17.97 -2.91 1.92
C TYR A 34 16.86 -3.59 1.12
N GLU A 35 16.67 -4.90 1.29
CA GLU A 35 15.66 -5.64 0.52
C GLU A 35 14.26 -5.30 1.00
N PHE A 36 14.10 -5.13 2.31
CA PHE A 36 12.81 -4.73 2.87
C PHE A 36 12.48 -3.31 2.43
N ASN A 37 13.43 -2.38 2.48
CA ASN A 37 13.19 -1.00 2.05
C ASN A 37 12.90 -0.91 0.55
N ASN A 38 13.65 -1.63 -0.30
CA ASN A 38 13.38 -1.68 -1.74
C ASN A 38 11.98 -2.25 -2.03
N THR A 39 11.56 -3.24 -1.26
CA THR A 39 10.21 -3.78 -1.31
C THR A 39 9.16 -2.75 -0.91
N TYR A 40 9.41 -1.93 0.12
CA TYR A 40 8.56 -0.77 0.43
C TYR A 40 8.47 0.21 -0.75
N GLN A 41 9.60 0.54 -1.39
CA GLN A 41 9.56 1.45 -2.55
C GLN A 41 8.74 0.89 -3.71
N ASN A 42 8.86 -0.42 -3.97
CA ASN A 42 8.02 -1.10 -4.96
C ASN A 42 6.53 -1.01 -4.60
N VAL A 43 6.18 -1.36 -3.36
CA VAL A 43 4.81 -1.26 -2.84
C VAL A 43 4.29 0.16 -3.03
N ILE A 44 4.99 1.16 -2.49
CA ILE A 44 4.62 2.59 -2.53
C ILE A 44 4.38 3.07 -3.96
N GLY A 45 5.25 2.71 -4.91
CA GLY A 45 5.05 3.07 -6.33
C GLY A 45 3.78 2.47 -6.94
N ARG A 46 3.43 1.22 -6.57
CA ARG A 46 2.16 0.60 -6.97
C ARG A 46 0.96 1.30 -6.32
N GLU A 47 1.09 1.71 -5.07
CA GLU A 47 0.01 2.40 -4.34
C GLU A 47 -0.29 3.80 -4.92
N GLU A 48 0.72 4.49 -5.45
CA GLU A 48 0.51 5.76 -6.15
C GLU A 48 -0.36 5.57 -7.39
N ALA A 49 -0.10 4.52 -8.18
CA ALA A 49 -0.96 4.15 -9.31
C ALA A 49 -2.38 3.80 -8.84
N HIS A 50 -2.53 3.08 -7.73
CA HIS A 50 -3.84 2.78 -7.14
C HIS A 50 -4.63 4.06 -6.82
N LEU A 51 -3.99 5.01 -6.16
CA LEU A 51 -4.60 6.29 -5.80
C LEU A 51 -4.95 7.12 -7.04
N GLN A 52 -4.10 7.11 -8.07
CA GLN A 52 -4.38 7.77 -9.34
C GLN A 52 -5.60 7.17 -10.04
N TRP A 53 -5.74 5.84 -10.09
CA TRP A 53 -6.90 5.18 -10.70
C TRP A 53 -8.21 5.54 -9.99
N VAL A 54 -8.22 5.50 -8.66
CA VAL A 54 -9.42 5.84 -7.89
C VAL A 54 -9.75 7.33 -8.00
N ARG A 55 -8.74 8.20 -8.00
CA ARG A 55 -8.93 9.64 -8.25
C ARG A 55 -9.55 9.90 -9.61
N ALA A 56 -9.00 9.31 -10.67
CA ALA A 56 -9.55 9.46 -12.02
C ALA A 56 -11.00 8.96 -12.10
N ALA A 57 -11.33 7.85 -11.42
CA ALA A 57 -12.71 7.35 -11.35
C ALA A 57 -13.66 8.32 -10.62
N ILE A 58 -13.19 9.05 -9.61
CA ILE A 58 -13.97 10.10 -8.93
C ILE A 58 -14.16 11.32 -9.85
N GLU A 59 -13.12 11.70 -10.58
CA GLU A 59 -13.15 12.80 -11.55
C GLU A 59 -14.08 12.51 -12.74
N ASP A 60 -14.09 11.27 -13.24
CA ASP A 60 -15.03 10.78 -14.27
C ASP A 60 -16.50 10.91 -13.81
N LEU A 61 -16.77 10.94 -12.50
CA LEU A 61 -18.09 11.18 -11.91
C LEU A 61 -18.40 12.67 -11.66
N GLY A 62 -17.51 13.58 -12.08
CA GLY A 62 -17.67 15.03 -11.96
C GLY A 62 -17.33 15.58 -10.57
N ALA A 63 -16.56 14.85 -9.76
CA ALA A 63 -16.17 15.25 -8.41
C ALA A 63 -14.65 15.34 -8.25
N THR A 64 -14.20 16.01 -7.19
CA THR A 64 -12.77 16.02 -6.81
C THR A 64 -12.54 15.00 -5.70
N ALA A 65 -11.45 14.24 -5.78
CA ALA A 65 -11.07 13.30 -4.72
C ALA A 65 -10.83 14.02 -3.39
N ASP A 66 -11.34 13.45 -2.30
CA ASP A 66 -11.27 14.04 -0.97
C ASP A 66 -9.81 14.23 -0.52
N ALA A 67 -9.45 15.49 -0.26
CA ALA A 67 -8.12 15.87 0.15
C ALA A 67 -7.86 15.63 1.65
N ALA A 68 -8.89 15.27 2.44
CA ALA A 68 -8.71 14.91 3.84
C ALA A 68 -7.76 13.72 3.97
N LEU A 69 -6.80 13.84 4.89
CA LEU A 69 -5.85 12.78 5.20
C LEU A 69 -6.02 12.38 6.65
N THR A 70 -6.37 11.11 6.87
CA THR A 70 -6.26 10.46 8.17
C THR A 70 -4.89 9.82 8.28
N LEU A 71 -4.10 10.24 9.27
CA LEU A 71 -2.79 9.64 9.54
C LEU A 71 -2.97 8.40 10.43
N LEU A 72 -2.40 7.28 10.00
CA LEU A 72 -2.30 6.08 10.83
C LEU A 72 -0.96 6.11 11.56
N GLU A 73 -0.98 5.79 12.86
CA GLU A 73 0.22 5.83 13.70
C GLU A 73 1.22 4.73 13.35
N VAL A 74 2.44 5.10 13.01
CA VAL A 74 3.54 4.13 12.82
C VAL A 74 4.16 3.80 14.17
N PRO A 75 4.46 2.51 14.47
CA PRO A 75 5.16 2.12 15.69
C PRO A 75 6.43 2.94 15.96
N GLY A 76 6.54 3.46 17.19
CA GLY A 76 7.72 4.20 17.66
C GLY A 76 8.90 3.29 18.01
N GLY A 77 10.01 3.88 18.45
CA GLY A 77 11.23 3.17 18.87
C GLY A 77 12.42 3.35 17.93
N LYS A 78 13.40 2.44 17.99
CA LYS A 78 14.65 2.49 17.22
C LYS A 78 15.15 1.09 16.84
N GLY A 79 15.95 1.04 15.76
CA GLY A 79 16.67 -0.16 15.31
C GLY A 79 15.76 -1.31 14.89
N ALA A 80 16.31 -2.52 14.87
CA ALA A 80 15.64 -3.73 14.40
C ALA A 80 14.29 -4.02 15.10
N ALA A 81 14.17 -3.66 16.39
CA ALA A 81 12.91 -3.83 17.12
C ALA A 81 11.78 -2.95 16.55
N ARG A 82 12.10 -1.71 16.14
CA ARG A 82 11.13 -0.83 15.48
C ARG A 82 10.82 -1.32 14.07
N GLU A 83 11.83 -1.72 13.30
CA GLU A 83 11.64 -2.26 11.95
C GLU A 83 10.67 -3.45 11.95
N LEU A 84 10.89 -4.41 12.86
CA LEU A 84 10.00 -5.55 13.03
C LEU A 84 8.58 -5.12 13.42
N ALA A 85 8.45 -4.18 14.37
CA ALA A 85 7.14 -3.69 14.80
C ALA A 85 6.37 -3.00 13.65
N VAL A 86 7.08 -2.24 12.80
CA VAL A 86 6.51 -1.57 11.62
C VAL A 86 6.03 -2.61 10.60
N LEU A 87 6.86 -3.58 10.22
CA LEU A 87 6.48 -4.65 9.29
C LEU A 87 5.25 -5.44 9.79
N GLN A 88 5.23 -5.79 11.09
CA GLN A 88 4.10 -6.48 11.71
C GLN A 88 2.82 -5.65 11.67
N ASP A 89 2.92 -4.35 11.92
CA ASP A 89 1.75 -3.48 11.90
C ASP A 89 1.26 -3.22 10.48
N ASP A 90 2.16 -3.04 9.51
CA ASP A 90 1.79 -2.84 8.11
C ASP A 90 1.11 -4.08 7.52
N ALA A 91 1.62 -5.29 7.80
CA ALA A 91 0.92 -6.53 7.45
C ALA A 91 -0.50 -6.59 8.05
N ARG A 92 -0.67 -6.27 9.34
CA ARG A 92 -1.98 -6.25 10.00
C ARG A 92 -2.94 -5.24 9.37
N GLN A 93 -2.47 -4.01 9.12
CA GLN A 93 -3.31 -2.94 8.59
C GLN A 93 -3.70 -3.21 7.13
N GLN A 94 -2.77 -3.77 6.34
CA GLN A 94 -3.02 -4.22 4.97
C GLN A 94 -4.08 -5.33 4.93
N GLN A 95 -3.94 -6.36 5.77
CA GLN A 95 -4.91 -7.44 5.90
C GLN A 95 -6.30 -6.91 6.29
N ARG A 96 -6.38 -6.04 7.30
CA ARG A 96 -7.65 -5.42 7.74
C ARG A 96 -8.36 -4.67 6.62
N PHE A 97 -7.62 -3.92 5.80
CA PHE A 97 -8.20 -3.22 4.66
C PHE A 97 -8.73 -4.21 3.62
N ILE A 98 -7.95 -5.24 3.28
CA ILE A 98 -8.36 -6.26 2.31
C ILE A 98 -9.65 -6.96 2.79
N ASP A 99 -9.72 -7.34 4.06
CA ASP A 99 -10.87 -8.02 4.66
C ASP A 99 -12.11 -7.13 4.66
N ALA A 100 -11.95 -5.85 5.01
CA ALA A 100 -13.06 -4.90 5.03
C ALA A 100 -13.61 -4.63 3.62
N TRP A 101 -12.74 -4.47 2.63
CA TRP A 101 -13.13 -3.99 1.31
C TRP A 101 -13.46 -5.10 0.31
N THR A 102 -12.90 -6.30 0.45
CA THR A 102 -13.19 -7.42 -0.47
C THR A 102 -14.70 -7.70 -0.61
N PRO A 103 -15.48 -7.93 0.46
CA PRO A 103 -16.92 -8.20 0.32
C PRO A 103 -17.68 -7.00 -0.27
N ARG A 104 -17.30 -5.78 0.11
CA ARG A 104 -17.92 -4.53 -0.35
C ARG A 104 -17.71 -4.31 -1.84
N VAL A 105 -16.48 -4.54 -2.33
CA VAL A 105 -16.12 -4.46 -3.75
C VAL A 105 -16.84 -5.55 -4.55
N THR A 106 -16.86 -6.79 -4.07
CA THR A 106 -17.59 -7.89 -4.72
C THR A 106 -19.07 -7.57 -4.92
N ALA A 107 -19.70 -6.91 -3.94
CA ALA A 107 -21.11 -6.52 -4.00
C ALA A 107 -21.40 -5.33 -4.95
N LEU A 108 -20.39 -4.62 -5.47
CA LEU A 108 -20.60 -3.52 -6.39
C LEU A 108 -21.25 -4.01 -7.69
N THR A 109 -22.39 -3.42 -8.06
CA THR A 109 -23.05 -3.75 -9.35
C THR A 109 -22.37 -3.09 -10.55
N HIS A 110 -21.58 -2.03 -10.34
CA HIS A 110 -20.90 -1.31 -11.42
C HIS A 110 -19.64 -2.07 -11.88
N ALA A 111 -19.72 -2.76 -13.02
CA ALA A 111 -18.68 -3.67 -13.49
C ALA A 111 -17.27 -3.04 -13.60
N ARG A 112 -17.12 -1.90 -14.28
CA ARG A 112 -15.81 -1.22 -14.45
C ARG A 112 -15.11 -0.93 -13.11
N HIS A 113 -15.80 -0.27 -12.19
CA HIS A 113 -15.28 0.06 -10.86
C HIS A 113 -15.03 -1.20 -10.01
N ARG A 114 -15.91 -2.20 -10.07
CA ARG A 114 -15.67 -3.49 -9.39
C ARG A 114 -14.39 -4.15 -9.89
N THR A 115 -14.17 -4.19 -11.20
CA THR A 115 -12.95 -4.78 -11.79
C THR A 115 -11.70 -4.00 -11.37
N MET A 116 -11.72 -2.66 -11.48
CA MET A 116 -10.59 -1.81 -11.07
C MET A 116 -10.22 -2.02 -9.60
N LEU A 117 -11.21 -1.97 -8.70
CA LEU A 117 -10.97 -2.15 -7.27
C LEU A 117 -10.61 -3.60 -6.93
N GLY A 118 -11.13 -4.57 -7.67
CA GLY A 118 -10.75 -5.98 -7.53
C GLY A 118 -9.28 -6.22 -7.89
N LEU A 119 -8.79 -5.60 -8.96
CA LEU A 119 -7.37 -5.63 -9.33
C LEU A 119 -6.49 -5.00 -8.25
N LEU A 120 -6.90 -3.83 -7.75
CA LEU A 120 -6.23 -3.12 -6.67
C LEU A 120 -6.13 -3.99 -5.41
N LEU A 121 -7.24 -4.61 -4.98
CA LEU A 121 -7.24 -5.55 -3.86
C LEU A 121 -6.42 -6.82 -4.13
N GLY A 122 -6.25 -7.22 -5.38
CA GLY A 122 -5.34 -8.29 -5.79
C GLY A 122 -3.89 -7.91 -5.56
N GLU A 123 -3.46 -6.74 -6.05
CA GLU A 123 -2.10 -6.23 -5.81
C GLU A 123 -1.84 -5.97 -4.32
N MET A 124 -2.85 -5.52 -3.57
CA MET A 124 -2.73 -5.36 -2.12
C MET A 124 -2.45 -6.67 -1.38
N ARG A 125 -2.98 -7.82 -1.85
CA ARG A 125 -2.63 -9.13 -1.29
C ARG A 125 -1.19 -9.51 -1.57
N GLU A 126 -0.66 -9.12 -2.73
CA GLU A 126 0.75 -9.34 -3.04
C GLU A 126 1.64 -8.49 -2.13
N HIS A 127 1.26 -7.23 -1.85
CA HIS A 127 1.97 -6.39 -0.88
C HIS A 127 1.96 -7.02 0.52
N LEU A 128 0.81 -7.58 0.94
CA LEU A 128 0.72 -8.31 2.21
C LEU A 128 1.70 -9.49 2.25
N ARG A 129 1.74 -10.29 1.18
CA ARG A 129 2.68 -11.42 1.06
C ARG A 129 4.13 -10.97 1.21
N PHE A 130 4.50 -9.81 0.68
CA PHE A 130 5.84 -9.25 0.88
C PHE A 130 6.16 -8.97 2.35
N PHE A 131 5.24 -8.34 3.09
CA PHE A 131 5.43 -8.09 4.51
C PHE A 131 5.51 -9.40 5.31
N GLU A 132 4.66 -10.39 5.00
CA GLU A 132 4.71 -11.71 5.64
C GLU A 132 6.05 -12.41 5.40
N TYR A 133 6.55 -12.39 4.17
CA TYR A 133 7.85 -12.98 3.85
C TYR A 133 9.01 -12.24 4.51
N ALA A 134 8.95 -10.91 4.60
CA ALA A 134 9.93 -10.13 5.35
C ALA A 134 9.94 -10.53 6.84
N LEU A 135 8.77 -10.74 7.43
CA LEU A 135 8.61 -11.19 8.82
C LEU A 135 9.11 -12.63 9.05
N GLU A 136 9.10 -13.46 8.02
CA GLU A 136 9.74 -14.79 8.00
C GLU A 136 11.26 -14.70 7.79
N GLY A 137 11.82 -13.51 7.56
CA GLY A 137 13.24 -13.27 7.33
C GLY A 137 13.70 -13.57 5.91
N ARG A 138 12.78 -13.63 4.93
CA ARG A 138 13.14 -13.81 3.52
C ARG A 138 13.58 -12.49 2.91
N ASP A 139 14.73 -12.49 2.25
CA ASP A 139 15.32 -11.34 1.56
C ASP A 139 15.07 -11.36 0.04
N ASP A 140 14.51 -12.44 -0.51
CA ASP A 140 14.20 -12.60 -1.94
C ASP A 140 12.80 -12.09 -2.34
N LEU A 141 12.35 -11.01 -1.69
CA LEU A 141 10.97 -10.49 -1.78
C LEU A 141 10.59 -10.07 -3.19
N LEU A 142 11.46 -9.31 -3.87
CA LEU A 142 11.30 -8.87 -5.25
C LEU A 142 11.99 -9.79 -6.28
N GLY A 143 12.47 -10.94 -5.83
CA GLY A 143 13.27 -11.88 -6.62
C GLY A 143 14.63 -12.15 -5.99
N ARG A 144 15.37 -13.09 -6.59
CA ARG A 144 16.70 -13.48 -6.11
C ARG A 144 17.77 -12.62 -6.75
N ARG A 145 18.75 -12.19 -5.96
CA ARG A 145 19.97 -11.56 -6.49
C ARG A 145 20.73 -12.54 -7.38
N MET A 146 21.37 -12.00 -8.41
CA MET A 146 22.36 -12.75 -9.17
C MET A 146 23.59 -13.03 -8.30
N GLU A 147 24.25 -14.15 -8.57
CA GLU A 147 25.50 -14.50 -7.90
C GLU A 147 26.55 -13.38 -8.04
N GLY A 148 27.14 -12.96 -6.93
CA GLY A 148 28.13 -11.88 -6.89
C GLY A 148 27.56 -10.45 -6.77
N ALA A 149 26.25 -10.25 -6.79
CA ALA A 149 25.65 -8.94 -6.56
C ALA A 149 25.61 -8.58 -5.05
N SER A 150 25.99 -7.35 -4.68
CA SER A 150 25.87 -6.81 -3.33
C SER A 150 24.82 -5.68 -3.27
N THR A 151 24.38 -5.31 -2.06
CA THR A 151 23.42 -4.23 -1.81
C THR A 151 24.03 -2.82 -1.89
N GLY A 152 25.31 -2.70 -2.26
CA GLY A 152 26.03 -1.41 -2.25
C GLY A 152 26.11 -0.78 -0.86
N ASP A 153 26.11 0.56 -0.80
CA ASP A 153 26.26 1.38 0.41
C ASP A 153 24.98 1.49 1.28
N GLY A 154 23.96 0.67 1.02
CA GLY A 154 22.73 0.61 1.81
C GLY A 154 21.58 1.49 1.27
N VAL A 155 20.62 1.77 2.16
CA VAL A 155 19.38 2.51 1.84
C VAL A 155 19.64 4.01 1.76
N LEU A 156 19.10 4.69 0.74
CA LEU A 156 19.20 6.15 0.62
C LEU A 156 18.39 6.85 1.73
N PRO A 157 18.89 7.96 2.29
CA PRO A 157 18.19 8.68 3.37
C PRO A 157 16.93 9.41 2.88
N VAL A 158 16.75 9.53 1.57
CA VAL A 158 15.60 10.17 0.93
C VAL A 158 14.97 9.20 -0.06
N ARG A 159 13.64 9.23 -0.13
CA ARG A 159 12.87 8.47 -1.11
C ARG A 159 13.21 8.94 -2.52
N TRP A 160 13.35 7.98 -3.44
CA TRP A 160 13.46 8.26 -4.86
C TRP A 160 12.08 8.62 -5.43
N VAL A 161 12.01 9.75 -6.13
CA VAL A 161 10.81 10.27 -6.81
C VAL A 161 11.21 10.47 -8.27
N GLU A 162 10.46 9.86 -9.20
CA GLU A 162 10.64 10.05 -10.66
C GLU A 162 10.23 11.45 -11.13
#